data_AF-A0A5E4KRF7-F1
#
_entry.id   AF-A0A5E4KRF7-F1
#
_cell.length_a   1.000
_cell.length_b   1.000
_cell.length_c   1.000
_cell.angle_alpha   90.00
_cell.angle_beta   90.00
_cell.angle_gamma   90.00
#
_symmetry.space_group_name_H-M   'P 1'
#
loop_
_entity.id
_entity.type
_entity.pdbx_description
1 polymer ?
#
loop_
_entity_poly.entity_id
_entity_poly.type
_entity_poly.pdbx_seq_one_letter_code
_entity_poly.pdbx_strand_id
1 'polypeptide(L)' 'MISDKQYKCPKCKHKMPVDKADFIKGVAMMSCGKCGTDSFTIEETLLRL' A
#
# COMPACT_ATOMS: atom_id res chain seq x y z
N MET A 1 11.50 14.62 1.74
CA MET A 1 11.74 13.56 0.74
C MET A 1 10.39 12.96 0.40
N ILE A 2 9.84 13.25 -0.77
CA ILE A 2 8.52 12.75 -1.19
C ILE A 2 8.77 11.33 -1.70
N SER A 3 8.43 10.32 -0.90
CA SER A 3 8.47 8.93 -1.34
C SER A 3 7.39 8.74 -2.39
N ASP A 4 7.74 8.76 -3.69
CA ASP A 4 6.85 8.41 -4.81
C ASP A 4 6.60 6.89 -4.88
N LYS A 5 6.55 6.24 -3.71
CA LYS A 5 6.36 4.80 -3.61
C LYS A 5 4.90 4.53 -3.93
N GLN A 6 4.66 4.00 -5.12
CA GLN A 6 3.34 3.59 -5.57
C GLN A 6 3.22 2.08 -5.47
N TYR A 7 2.24 1.61 -4.72
CA TYR A 7 1.87 0.21 -4.66
C TYR A 7 0.81 -0.11 -5.70
N LYS A 8 0.95 -1.25 -6.35
CA LYS A 8 -0.01 -1.71 -7.36
C LYS A 8 -0.95 -2.73 -6.73
N CYS A 9 -2.23 -2.40 -6.66
CA CYS A 9 -3.23 -3.33 -6.15
C CYS A 9 -3.17 -4.65 -6.92
N PRO A 10 -3.00 -5.81 -6.25
CA PRO A 10 -2.88 -7.10 -6.92
C PRO A 10 -4.16 -7.49 -7.66
N LYS A 11 -5.33 -7.00 -7.22
CA LYS A 11 -6.63 -7.33 -7.79
C LYS A 11 -6.95 -6.54 -9.06
N CYS A 12 -6.89 -5.21 -8.98
CA CYS A 12 -7.31 -4.33 -10.09
C CYS A 12 -6.15 -3.65 -10.82
N LYS A 13 -4.91 -3.90 -10.39
CA LYS A 13 -3.69 -3.30 -10.97
C LYS A 13 -3.63 -1.77 -10.88
N HIS A 14 -4.52 -1.15 -10.10
CA HIS A 14 -4.53 0.27 -9.85
C HIS A 14 -3.33 0.66 -8.98
N LYS A 15 -2.63 1.72 -9.36
CA LYS A 15 -1.50 2.26 -8.59
C LYS A 15 -2.03 3.21 -7.53
N MET A 16 -1.57 3.02 -6.30
CA MET A 16 -1.99 3.78 -5.14
C MET A 16 -0.74 4.18 -4.37
N PRO A 17 -0.67 5.41 -3.87
CA PRO A 17 0.54 5.87 -3.24
C PRO A 17 0.61 5.30 -1.81
N VAL A 18 1.80 4.79 -1.44
CA VAL A 18 2.05 4.02 -0.22
C VAL A 18 1.94 4.89 1.04
N ASP A 19 1.93 6.22 0.92
CA ASP A 19 1.63 7.13 2.02
C ASP A 19 0.24 6.89 2.65
N LYS A 20 -0.67 6.27 1.90
CA LYS A 20 -2.00 5.88 2.38
C LYS A 20 -2.04 4.51 3.06
N ALA A 21 -0.89 3.90 3.33
CA ALA A 21 -0.83 2.65 4.07
C ALA A 21 -0.83 2.91 5.59
N ASP A 22 -1.70 2.20 6.30
CA ASP A 22 -1.78 2.22 7.76
C ASP A 22 -0.79 1.21 8.35
N PHE A 23 0.01 1.64 9.31
CA PHE A 23 0.96 0.77 10.00
C PHE A 23 0.33 0.24 11.29
N ILE A 24 -0.13 -1.00 11.26
CA ILE A 24 -0.73 -1.67 12.41
C ILE A 24 0.27 -2.73 12.90
N LYS A 25 0.83 -2.54 14.11
CA LYS A 25 1.79 -3.47 14.75
C LYS A 25 3.04 -3.79 13.89
N GLY A 26 3.56 -2.81 13.15
CA GLY A 26 4.73 -3.00 12.28
C GLY A 26 4.42 -3.70 10.95
N VAL A 27 3.13 -3.83 10.62
CA VAL A 27 2.66 -4.32 9.33
C VAL A 27 1.99 -3.17 8.60
N ALA A 28 2.47 -2.86 7.40
CA ALA A 28 1.82 -1.88 6.53
C ALA A 28 0.62 -2.54 5.87
N MET A 29 -0.57 -1.98 6.09
CA MET A 29 -1.83 -2.42 5.52
C MET A 29 -2.38 -1.34 4.60
N MET A 30 -2.88 -1.75 3.44
CA MET A 30 -3.46 -0.83 2.48
C MET A 30 -4.73 -1.44 1.92
N SER A 31 -5.77 -0.63 1.75
CA SER A 31 -7.01 -1.04 1.11
C SER A 31 -7.13 -0.37 -0.26
N CYS A 32 -7.69 -1.10 -1.23
CA CYS A 32 -7.88 -0.54 -2.57
C CYS A 32 -9.25 0.10 -2.70
N GLY A 33 -9.34 1.41 -2.52
CA GLY A 33 -10.57 2.19 -2.70
C GLY A 33 -11.15 2.19 -4.12
N LYS A 34 -10.43 1.67 -5.13
CA LYS A 34 -10.91 1.60 -6.52
C LYS A 34 -11.72 0.35 -6.83
N CYS A 35 -11.31 -0.80 -6.30
CA CYS A 35 -11.99 -2.08 -6.54
C CYS A 35 -12.60 -2.69 -5.27
N GLY A 36 -12.56 -1.95 -4.16
CA GLY A 36 -13.05 -2.41 -2.86
C GLY A 36 -12.30 -3.65 -2.37
N THR A 37 -11.01 -3.78 -2.69
CA THR A 37 -10.22 -4.86 -2.06
C THR A 37 -10.03 -4.49 -0.60
N ASP A 38 -10.45 -5.40 0.28
CA ASP A 38 -10.17 -5.35 1.71
C ASP A 38 -8.67 -5.12 1.98
N SER A 39 -8.38 -4.63 3.18
CA SER A 39 -7.01 -4.31 3.60
C SER A 39 -6.07 -5.49 3.37
N PHE A 40 -5.06 -5.28 2.52
CA PHE A 40 -4.00 -6.24 2.24
C PHE A 40 -2.68 -5.74 2.83
N THR A 41 -1.85 -6.69 3.23
CA THR A 41 -0.51 -6.39 3.74
C THR A 41 0.42 -6.02 2.59
N ILE A 42 1.17 -4.94 2.76
CA ILE A 42 2.30 -4.58 1.90
C ILE A 42 3.60 -4.74 2.69
N GLU A 43 4.62 -5.32 2.08
CA GLU A 43 5.90 -5.54 2.77
C GLU A 43 6.63 -4.21 3.05
N GLU A 44 7.11 -4.04 4.28
CA GLU A 44 7.88 -2.87 4.74
C GLU A 44 9.19 -2.69 3.95
N THR A 45 9.67 -3.74 3.28
CA THR A 45 10.85 -3.69 2.39
C THR A 45 10.68 -2.68 1.25
N LEU A 46 9.43 -2.44 0.79
CA LEU A 46 9.15 -1.37 -0.17
C LEU A 46 9.24 0.02 0.47
N LEU A 47 9.04 0.16 1.78
CA LEU A 47 9.00 1.42 2.52
C LEU A 47 10.38 1.92 2.97
N ARG A 48 11.39 1.05 3.10
CA ARG A 48 12.73 1.40 3.62
C ARG A 48 13.84 1.76 2.61
N LEU A 49 13.59 1.77 1.31
CA LEU A 49 14.57 2.24 0.30
C LEU A 49 14.48 3.74 -0.01
#